data_AF-A0A1M6MGX5-F1
#
_entry.id   AF-A0A1M6MGX5-F1
#
_cell.length_a   1.000
_cell.length_b   1.000
_cell.length_c   1.000
_cell.angle_alpha   90.00
_cell.angle_beta   90.00
_cell.angle_gamma   90.00
#
_symmetry.space_group_name_H-M   'P 1'
#
loop_
_entity.id
_entity.type
_entity.pdbx_description
1 polymer ?
#
loop_
_entity_poly.entity_id
_entity_poly.type
_entity_poly.pdbx_seq_one_letter_code
_entity_poly.pdbx_strand_id
1 'polypeptide(L)'
;MIKVVPATIAHIFEFADNARRIDIEEVEVASGKSFDSHLPSLLLSINKVQAVIEDETGEVLGIGGIEPTRNLTVGAIWLLMTNAVESRKIEFLRFSRRYLKTLLAEYECLINVVYNKNKLHVSWLNWLGAEWVEQNELFSMFIITRKR
;
A
#
# COMPACT_ATOMS: atom_id res chain seq x y z
N MET A 1 -1.03 18.79 1.32
CA MET A 1 -2.07 17.82 1.73
C MET A 1 -1.82 16.50 1.03
N ILE A 2 -2.03 15.34 1.68
CA ILE A 2 -1.89 14.04 0.97
C ILE A 2 -3.09 13.72 0.08
N LYS A 3 -2.81 13.30 -1.17
CA LYS A 3 -3.80 12.84 -2.17
C LYS A 3 -3.43 11.48 -2.78
N VAL A 4 -4.43 10.81 -3.32
CA VAL A 4 -4.27 9.65 -4.21
C VAL A 4 -4.60 10.09 -5.62
N VAL A 5 -3.72 9.79 -6.58
CA VAL A 5 -3.90 10.11 -8.00
C VAL A 5 -3.52 8.90 -8.86
N PRO A 6 -4.04 8.77 -10.09
CA PRO A 6 -3.54 7.78 -11.03
C PRO A 6 -2.03 7.89 -11.20
N ALA A 7 -1.32 6.76 -11.16
CA ALA A 7 0.13 6.77 -11.29
C ALA A 7 0.55 7.20 -12.70
N THR A 8 1.64 7.95 -12.78
CA THR A 8 2.32 8.29 -14.04
C THR A 8 3.66 7.57 -14.08
N ILE A 9 4.27 7.46 -15.26
CA ILE A 9 5.60 6.85 -15.40
C ILE A 9 6.62 7.57 -14.50
N ALA A 10 6.52 8.90 -14.39
CA ALA A 10 7.37 9.69 -13.50
C ALA A 10 7.20 9.28 -12.02
N HIS A 11 5.96 9.08 -11.56
CA HIS A 11 5.71 8.61 -10.19
C HIS A 11 6.34 7.24 -9.91
N ILE A 12 6.32 6.33 -10.90
CA ILE A 12 6.91 4.99 -10.73
C ILE A 12 8.42 5.07 -10.58
N PHE A 13 9.10 5.87 -11.41
CA PHE A 13 10.55 6.06 -11.29
C PHE A 13 10.94 6.78 -10.01
N GLU A 14 10.24 7.86 -9.64
CA GLU A 14 10.48 8.56 -8.37
C GLU A 14 10.26 7.65 -7.16
N PHE A 15 9.21 6.81 -7.20
CA PHE A 15 9.01 5.77 -6.20
C PHE A 15 10.18 4.79 -6.16
N ALA A 16 10.60 4.25 -7.29
CA ALA A 16 11.68 3.26 -7.36
C ALA A 16 12.99 3.80 -6.77
N ASP A 17 13.31 5.07 -7.04
CA ASP A 17 14.53 5.72 -6.53
C ASP A 17 14.48 5.99 -5.02
N ASN A 18 13.28 6.10 -4.43
CA ASN A 18 13.08 6.54 -3.04
C ASN A 18 12.35 5.52 -2.16
N ALA A 19 12.05 4.33 -2.67
CA ALA A 19 11.33 3.29 -1.97
C ALA A 19 12.05 2.91 -0.67
N ARG A 20 11.28 2.74 0.41
CA ARG A 20 11.87 2.29 1.67
C ARG A 20 12.44 0.89 1.47
N ARG A 21 13.63 0.65 2.02
CA ARG A 21 14.30 -0.65 1.90
C ARG A 21 13.46 -1.83 2.40
N ILE A 22 12.62 -1.62 3.42
CA ILE A 22 11.76 -2.68 3.96
C ILE A 22 10.60 -3.04 3.03
N ASP A 23 10.10 -2.09 2.23
CA ASP A 23 9.06 -2.31 1.22
C ASP A 23 9.65 -3.01 -0.01
N ILE A 24 10.90 -2.66 -0.38
CA ILE A 24 11.68 -3.40 -1.38
C ILE A 24 11.87 -4.86 -0.91
N GLU A 25 12.37 -5.07 0.31
CA GLU A 25 12.57 -6.42 0.88
C GLU A 25 11.27 -7.22 0.90
N GLU A 26 10.14 -6.59 1.24
CA GLU A 26 8.81 -7.23 1.21
C GLU A 26 8.46 -7.76 -0.19
N VAL A 27 8.64 -6.96 -1.23
CA VAL A 27 8.39 -7.39 -2.63
C VAL A 27 9.35 -8.50 -3.04
N GLU A 28 10.62 -8.39 -2.69
CA GLU A 28 11.64 -9.37 -3.06
C GLU A 28 11.41 -10.72 -2.40
N VAL A 29 11.07 -10.73 -1.11
CA VAL A 29 10.75 -11.94 -0.36
C VAL A 29 9.44 -12.56 -0.84
N ALA A 30 8.41 -11.76 -1.12
CA ALA A 30 7.12 -12.26 -1.60
C ALA A 30 7.20 -12.87 -3.00
N SER A 31 8.03 -12.30 -3.87
CA SER A 31 8.13 -12.71 -5.29
C SER A 31 9.28 -13.67 -5.61
N GLY A 32 10.30 -13.73 -4.75
CA GLY A 32 11.55 -14.45 -5.02
C GLY A 32 12.42 -13.81 -6.11
N LYS A 33 12.17 -12.54 -6.47
CA LYS A 33 12.90 -11.81 -7.52
C LYS A 33 13.32 -10.43 -7.02
N SER A 34 14.36 -9.84 -7.63
CA SER A 34 14.77 -8.47 -7.31
C SER A 34 13.66 -7.47 -7.63
N PHE A 35 13.59 -6.39 -6.87
CA PHE A 35 12.57 -5.34 -7.07
C PHE A 35 12.60 -4.78 -8.50
N ASP A 36 13.77 -4.51 -9.06
CA ASP A 36 13.93 -3.96 -10.41
C ASP A 36 13.29 -4.85 -11.50
N SER A 37 13.24 -6.17 -11.28
CA SER A 37 12.62 -7.10 -12.22
C SER A 37 11.09 -6.92 -12.33
N HIS A 38 10.48 -6.23 -11.35
CA HIS A 38 9.05 -5.93 -11.33
C HIS A 38 8.69 -4.60 -12.00
N LEU A 39 9.65 -3.69 -12.19
CA LEU A 39 9.39 -2.38 -12.81
C LEU A 39 8.70 -2.48 -14.18
N PRO A 40 9.10 -3.39 -15.10
CA PRO A 40 8.38 -3.54 -16.36
C PRO A 40 6.92 -3.96 -16.17
N SER A 41 6.65 -4.87 -15.24
CA SER A 41 5.27 -5.30 -14.94
C SER A 41 4.45 -4.15 -14.36
N LEU A 42 5.03 -3.38 -13.45
CA LEU A 42 4.39 -2.24 -12.82
C LEU A 42 4.04 -1.15 -13.84
N LEU A 43 4.94 -0.89 -14.80
CA LEU A 43 4.71 0.03 -15.92
C LEU A 43 3.64 -0.48 -16.90
N LEU A 44 3.63 -1.79 -17.20
CA LEU A 44 2.61 -2.40 -18.07
C LEU A 44 1.21 -2.35 -17.44
N SER A 45 1.11 -2.43 -16.10
CA SER A 45 -0.14 -2.36 -15.36
C SER A 45 -0.40 -0.99 -14.72
N ILE A 46 0.25 0.08 -15.20
CA ILE A 46 0.24 1.39 -14.54
C ILE A 46 -1.16 1.98 -14.38
N ASN A 47 -2.09 1.64 -15.28
CA ASN A 47 -3.49 2.05 -15.21
C ASN A 47 -4.24 1.51 -13.97
N LYS A 48 -3.69 0.51 -13.28
CA LYS A 48 -4.21 -0.04 -12.02
C LYS A 48 -3.46 0.48 -10.79
N VAL A 49 -2.40 1.26 -10.99
CA VAL A 49 -1.56 1.78 -9.92
C VAL A 49 -1.98 3.21 -9.61
N GLN A 50 -2.04 3.51 -8.32
CA GLN A 50 -2.24 4.85 -7.79
C GLN A 50 -0.96 5.32 -7.10
N ALA A 51 -0.66 6.61 -7.22
CA ALA A 51 0.38 7.27 -6.45
C ALA A 51 -0.24 7.99 -5.25
N VAL A 52 0.40 7.87 -4.09
CA VAL A 52 0.13 8.69 -2.92
C VAL A 52 1.13 9.84 -2.95
N ILE A 53 0.63 11.06 -3.15
CA ILE A 53 1.46 12.24 -3.34
C ILE A 53 1.15 13.33 -2.31
N GLU A 54 2.13 14.19 -2.10
CA GLU A 54 1.94 15.50 -1.51
C GLU A 54 1.39 16.46 -2.58
N ASP A 55 0.29 17.15 -2.29
CA ASP A 55 -0.46 17.95 -3.26
C ASP A 55 0.25 19.23 -3.75
N GLU A 56 1.03 19.88 -2.91
CA GLU A 56 1.68 21.15 -3.24
C GLU A 56 3.01 20.94 -3.96
N THR A 57 3.80 19.97 -3.53
CA THR A 57 5.13 19.68 -4.08
C THR A 57 5.11 18.62 -5.16
N GLY A 58 4.09 17.78 -5.20
CA GLY A 58 4.04 16.58 -6.06
C GLY A 58 4.90 15.42 -5.55
N GLU A 59 5.52 15.54 -4.38
CA GLU A 59 6.43 14.54 -3.81
C GLU A 59 5.73 13.18 -3.63
N VAL A 60 6.34 12.12 -4.15
CA VAL A 60 5.79 10.76 -4.09
C VAL A 60 6.06 10.15 -2.71
N LEU A 61 4.97 9.91 -1.97
CA LEU A 61 5.01 9.27 -0.65
C LEU A 61 4.89 7.74 -0.74
N GLY A 62 4.34 7.23 -1.84
CA GLY A 62 4.18 5.80 -2.07
C GLY A 62 3.34 5.49 -3.30
N ILE A 63 3.22 4.21 -3.61
CA ILE A 63 2.35 3.68 -4.65
C ILE A 63 1.49 2.56 -4.07
N GLY A 64 0.30 2.38 -4.63
CA GLY A 64 -0.60 1.34 -4.18
C GLY A 64 -1.68 1.05 -5.20
N GLY A 65 -2.55 0.12 -4.86
CA GLY A 65 -3.66 -0.25 -5.70
C GLY A 65 -4.66 -1.09 -4.93
N ILE A 66 -5.83 -1.22 -5.54
CA ILE A 66 -6.87 -2.11 -5.07
C ILE A 66 -7.47 -2.84 -6.27
N GLU A 67 -7.57 -4.16 -6.17
CA GLU A 67 -8.24 -4.97 -7.18
C GLU A 67 -9.32 -5.82 -6.51
N PRO A 68 -10.51 -5.98 -7.13
CA PRO A 68 -11.52 -6.89 -6.61
C PRO A 68 -10.99 -8.34 -6.66
N THR A 69 -11.30 -9.12 -5.63
CA THR A 69 -11.02 -10.56 -5.64
C THR A 69 -12.05 -11.31 -6.50
N ARG A 70 -12.03 -12.66 -6.48
CA ARG A 70 -13.12 -13.47 -7.05
C ARG A 70 -14.49 -13.13 -6.47
N ASN A 71 -14.53 -12.71 -5.20
CA ASN A 71 -15.69 -12.04 -4.64
C ASN A 71 -15.53 -10.52 -4.86
N LEU A 72 -16.39 -9.95 -5.70
CA LEU A 72 -16.35 -8.54 -6.09
C LEU A 72 -16.58 -7.59 -4.92
N THR A 73 -17.15 -8.05 -3.80
CA THR A 73 -17.33 -7.23 -2.59
C THR A 73 -16.07 -7.15 -1.73
N VAL A 74 -15.02 -7.92 -2.06
CA VAL A 74 -13.75 -7.97 -1.32
C VAL A 74 -12.64 -7.34 -2.16
N GLY A 75 -11.96 -6.34 -1.59
CA GLY A 75 -10.85 -5.65 -2.24
C GLY A 75 -9.48 -6.13 -1.75
N ALA A 76 -8.62 -6.57 -2.67
CA ALA A 76 -7.21 -6.84 -2.38
C ALA A 76 -6.42 -5.53 -2.46
N ILE A 77 -6.05 -4.96 -1.31
CA ILE A 77 -5.40 -3.64 -1.22
C ILE A 77 -3.90 -3.78 -0.93
N TRP A 78 -3.06 -3.12 -1.71
CA TRP A 78 -1.62 -3.09 -1.48
C TRP A 78 -1.08 -1.65 -1.47
N LEU A 79 -0.01 -1.44 -0.72
CA LEU A 79 0.64 -0.15 -0.56
C LEU A 79 2.14 -0.36 -0.28
N LEU A 80 2.98 0.36 -1.01
CA LEU A 80 4.42 0.47 -0.79
C LEU A 80 4.77 1.95 -0.63
N MET A 81 5.67 2.28 0.29
CA MET A 81 5.99 3.67 0.62
C MET A 81 7.43 4.06 0.31
N THR A 82 7.64 5.36 0.12
CA THR A 82 8.97 5.98 0.04
C THR A 82 9.42 6.48 1.42
N ASN A 83 10.70 6.86 1.56
CA ASN A 83 11.18 7.47 2.80
C ASN A 83 10.53 8.85 3.06
N ALA A 84 9.99 9.53 2.03
CA ALA A 84 9.39 10.85 2.15
C ALA A 84 8.21 10.89 3.13
N VAL A 85 7.47 9.77 3.28
CA VAL A 85 6.35 9.68 4.23
C VAL A 85 6.77 9.92 5.69
N GLU A 86 8.03 9.68 6.05
CA GLU A 86 8.49 9.83 7.44
C GLU A 86 8.37 11.27 7.94
N SER A 87 8.66 12.24 7.06
CA SER A 87 8.50 13.67 7.35
C SER A 87 7.04 14.09 7.56
N ARG A 88 6.08 13.26 7.10
CA ARG A 88 4.64 13.54 7.09
C ARG A 88 3.82 12.46 7.80
N LYS A 89 4.45 11.70 8.71
CA LYS A 89 3.84 10.49 9.33
C LYS A 89 2.47 10.76 9.96
N ILE A 90 2.31 11.86 10.68
CA ILE A 90 1.02 12.21 11.33
C ILE A 90 -0.06 12.53 10.29
N GLU A 91 0.31 13.25 9.23
CA GLU A 91 -0.59 13.58 8.12
C GLU A 91 -1.03 12.30 7.41
N PHE A 92 -0.10 11.40 7.11
CA PHE A 92 -0.36 10.11 6.48
C PHE A 92 -1.29 9.22 7.32
N LEU A 93 -1.09 9.15 8.64
CA LEU A 93 -1.98 8.39 9.52
C LEU A 93 -3.42 8.93 9.47
N ARG A 94 -3.59 10.25 9.58
CA ARG A 94 -4.93 10.87 9.50
C ARG A 94 -5.58 10.67 8.14
N PHE A 95 -4.79 10.83 7.07
CA PHE A 95 -5.21 10.61 5.70
C PHE A 95 -5.65 9.16 5.48
N SER A 96 -4.83 8.18 5.84
CA SER A 96 -5.11 6.76 5.63
C SER A 96 -6.38 6.31 6.33
N ARG A 97 -6.63 6.75 7.57
CA ARG A 97 -7.88 6.43 8.27
C ARG A 97 -9.12 7.03 7.60
N ARG A 98 -9.00 8.23 7.01
CA ARG A 98 -10.08 8.84 6.23
C ARG A 98 -10.30 8.09 4.92
N TYR A 99 -9.21 7.80 4.20
CA TYR A 99 -9.27 7.10 2.92
C TYR A 99 -9.82 5.68 3.04
N LEU A 100 -9.47 4.97 4.13
CA LEU A 100 -10.03 3.67 4.47
C LEU A 100 -11.57 3.67 4.53
N LYS A 101 -12.20 4.76 5.01
CA LYS A 101 -13.66 4.88 5.02
C LYS A 101 -14.26 4.95 3.61
N THR A 102 -13.55 5.58 2.67
CA THR A 102 -13.96 5.62 1.26
C THR A 102 -13.88 4.23 0.65
N LEU A 103 -12.77 3.51 0.89
CA LEU A 103 -12.59 2.16 0.37
C LEU A 103 -13.64 1.18 0.94
N LEU A 104 -13.94 1.26 2.25
CA LEU A 104 -14.98 0.44 2.90
C LEU A 104 -16.42 0.88 2.59
N ALA A 105 -16.61 1.94 1.79
CA ALA A 105 -17.92 2.26 1.21
C ALA A 105 -18.13 1.53 -0.12
N GLU A 106 -17.05 1.13 -0.79
CA GLU A 106 -17.06 0.40 -2.06
C GLU A 106 -16.92 -1.12 -1.84
N TYR A 107 -16.11 -1.53 -0.87
CA TYR A 107 -15.86 -2.93 -0.52
C TYR A 107 -16.41 -3.26 0.87
N GLU A 108 -17.00 -4.45 1.02
CA GLU A 108 -17.44 -4.96 2.33
C GLU A 108 -16.25 -5.20 3.27
N CYS A 109 -15.12 -5.65 2.72
CA CYS A 109 -13.87 -5.77 3.42
C CYS A 109 -12.66 -5.62 2.50
N LEU A 110 -11.52 -5.30 3.12
CA LEU A 110 -10.22 -5.21 2.47
C LEU A 110 -9.31 -6.29 3.02
N ILE A 111 -8.56 -6.95 2.14
CA ILE A 111 -7.61 -7.99 2.50
C ILE A 111 -6.26 -7.73 1.85
N ASN A 112 -5.19 -8.22 2.48
CA ASN A 112 -3.93 -8.55 1.84
C ASN A 112 -3.05 -9.36 2.80
N VAL A 113 -1.88 -9.78 2.32
CA VAL A 113 -0.76 -10.22 3.15
C VAL A 113 0.20 -9.06 3.38
N VAL A 114 0.83 -9.04 4.56
CA VAL A 114 1.88 -8.07 4.91
C VAL A 114 3.13 -8.81 5.38
N TYR A 115 4.29 -8.27 5.03
CA TYR A 115 5.56 -8.80 5.51
C TYR A 115 5.76 -8.55 7.01
N ASN A 116 5.94 -9.62 7.79
CA ASN A 116 6.00 -9.55 9.25
C ASN A 116 7.21 -8.79 9.79
N LYS A 117 8.30 -8.64 9.02
CA LYS A 117 9.43 -7.78 9.42
C LYS A 117 9.13 -6.29 9.23
N ASN A 118 8.15 -5.93 8.42
CA ASN A 118 7.70 -4.54 8.27
C ASN A 118 6.85 -4.12 9.48
N LYS A 119 7.51 -3.94 10.64
CA LYS A 119 6.85 -3.63 11.92
C LYS A 119 6.06 -2.32 11.88
N LEU A 120 6.45 -1.38 11.00
CA LEU A 120 5.71 -0.15 10.77
C LEU A 120 4.36 -0.41 10.11
N HIS A 121 4.32 -1.21 9.04
CA HIS A 121 3.04 -1.61 8.42
C HIS A 121 2.18 -2.42 9.37
N VAL A 122 2.74 -3.41 10.07
CA VAL A 122 1.98 -4.21 11.05
C VAL A 122 1.36 -3.32 12.13
N SER A 123 2.11 -2.38 12.70
CA SER A 123 1.60 -1.45 13.72
C SER A 123 0.54 -0.50 13.15
N TRP A 124 0.73 -0.02 11.92
CA TRP A 124 -0.22 0.85 11.23
C TRP A 124 -1.53 0.11 10.91
N LEU A 125 -1.47 -1.14 10.46
CA LEU A 125 -2.64 -1.99 10.21
C LEU A 125 -3.40 -2.29 11.50
N ASN A 126 -2.71 -2.60 12.60
CA ASN A 126 -3.33 -2.73 13.92
C ASN A 126 -4.08 -1.44 14.31
N TRP A 127 -3.47 -0.27 14.09
CA TRP A 127 -4.10 1.02 14.36
C TRP A 127 -5.32 1.29 13.46
N LEU A 128 -5.29 0.85 12.20
CA LEU A 128 -6.44 0.89 11.29
C LEU A 128 -7.54 -0.10 11.66
N GLY A 129 -7.27 -1.06 12.56
CA GLY A 129 -8.22 -2.05 13.03
C GLY A 129 -8.25 -3.33 12.20
N ALA A 130 -7.11 -3.72 11.62
CA ALA A 130 -6.93 -5.01 10.99
C ALA A 130 -7.13 -6.16 11.98
N GLU A 131 -7.80 -7.21 11.50
CA GLU A 131 -7.90 -8.52 12.13
C GLU A 131 -7.00 -9.50 11.37
N TRP A 132 -6.26 -10.34 12.08
CA TRP A 132 -5.29 -11.27 11.48
C TRP A 132 -5.91 -12.66 11.34
N VAL A 133 -5.93 -13.23 10.12
CA VAL A 133 -6.65 -14.48 9.81
C VAL A 133 -5.73 -15.67 9.54
N GLU A 134 -4.61 -15.46 8.85
CA GLU A 134 -3.61 -16.50 8.56
C GLU A 134 -2.22 -15.92 8.81
N GLN A 135 -1.37 -16.65 9.52
CA GLN A 135 -0.05 -16.15 9.94
C GLN A 135 1.00 -17.26 9.79
N ASN A 136 2.14 -16.91 9.22
CA ASN A 136 3.35 -17.73 9.23
C ASN A 136 4.55 -16.87 9.67
N GLU A 137 5.77 -17.42 9.62
CA GLU A 137 6.96 -16.69 10.06
C GLU A 137 7.23 -15.41 9.25
N LEU A 138 6.93 -15.43 7.95
CA LEU A 138 7.26 -14.35 7.02
C LEU A 138 6.10 -13.39 6.78
N PHE A 139 4.87 -13.89 6.67
CA PHE A 139 3.70 -13.11 6.25
C PHE A 139 2.49 -13.35 7.14
N SER A 140 1.68 -12.31 7.28
CA SER A 140 0.37 -12.37 7.93
C SER A 140 -0.69 -11.80 7.01
N MET A 141 -1.79 -12.53 6.82
CA MET A 141 -2.98 -12.06 6.15
C MET A 141 -3.83 -11.24 7.11
N PHE A 142 -4.27 -10.08 6.66
CA PHE A 142 -5.22 -9.25 7.37
C PHE A 142 -6.55 -9.14 6.64
N ILE A 143 -7.59 -8.87 7.42
CA ILE A 143 -8.87 -8.37 6.96
C ILE A 143 -9.19 -7.07 7.71
N ILE A 144 -9.69 -6.06 7.00
CA ILE A 144 -10.27 -4.86 7.57
C ILE A 144 -11.72 -4.78 7.12
N THR A 145 -12.64 -4.68 8.08
CA THR A 145 -14.08 -4.52 7.83
C THR A 145 -14.57 -3.18 8.37
N ARG A 146 -15.76 -2.77 7.93
CA ARG A 146 -16.43 -1.59 8.51
C ARG A 146 -16.83 -1.90 9.95
N LYS A 147 -16.24 -1.18 10.92
CA LYS A 147 -16.74 -1.21 12.29
C LYS A 147 -18.15 -0.61 12.33
N ARG A 148 -19.10 -1.37 12.88
CA ARG A 148 -20.47 -0.92 13.13
C ARG A 148 -20.50 0.24 14.11
#